data_AF-A0A218PZD5-F1
#
_entry.id   AF-A0A218PZD5-F1
#
_cell.length_a   1.000
_cell.length_b   1.000
_cell.length_c   1.000
_cell.angle_alpha   90.00
_cell.angle_beta   90.00
_cell.angle_gamma   90.00
#
_symmetry.space_group_name_H-M   'P 1'
#
loop_
_entity.id
_entity.type
_entity.pdbx_description
1 polymer ?
#
loop_
_entity_poly.entity_id
_entity_poly.type
_entity_poly.pdbx_seq_one_letter_code
_entity_poly.pdbx_strand_id
1 'polypeptide(L)'
;MKTTIARSALSSVFGAVLACASIVPITPVQAQTNCPRATRPEIAGLFDRWNSSLQTGDPNLVTENYARNAILLPTVSNQVRRNHEEIQDYFVKFLELQPIGKINYSSIRLYCGVAIDSGTYTFTVVNNGQTEQVRARYTFVYNRIGNRWLIAEHHSSAMPETITTSAE
;
A
#
# COMPACT_ATOMS: atom_id res chain seq x y z
N MET A 1 28.98 -71.32 60.44
CA MET A 1 28.21 -72.28 59.63
C MET A 1 26.79 -72.35 60.18
N LYS A 2 25.86 -71.57 59.64
CA LYS A 2 24.40 -71.68 59.80
C LYS A 2 23.74 -70.94 58.64
N THR A 3 23.07 -71.71 57.81
CA THR A 3 22.36 -71.38 56.57
C THR A 3 20.96 -70.91 56.91
N THR A 4 20.46 -69.79 56.36
CA THR A 4 19.01 -69.51 56.31
C THR A 4 18.62 -68.61 55.11
N ILE A 5 18.16 -69.29 54.05
CA ILE A 5 16.90 -69.12 53.29
C ILE A 5 16.44 -67.69 52.90
N ALA A 6 16.36 -67.51 51.59
CA ALA A 6 15.70 -66.43 50.87
C ALA A 6 14.17 -66.43 51.02
N ARG A 7 13.57 -65.23 51.00
CA ARG A 7 12.15 -65.02 50.68
C ARG A 7 12.01 -63.94 49.63
N SER A 8 11.46 -64.34 48.49
CA SER A 8 11.02 -63.54 47.37
C SER A 8 9.84 -62.64 47.76
N ALA A 9 9.92 -61.36 47.40
CA ALA A 9 8.77 -60.47 47.30
C ALA A 9 8.73 -59.90 45.87
N LEU A 10 7.75 -60.34 45.09
CA LEU A 10 7.37 -59.66 43.85
C LEU A 10 6.59 -58.40 44.25
N SER A 11 7.19 -57.23 44.04
CA SER A 11 6.46 -55.96 44.06
C SER A 11 6.31 -55.48 42.62
N SER A 12 5.09 -55.64 42.11
CA SER A 12 4.63 -54.98 40.89
C SER A 12 4.59 -53.46 41.14
N VAL A 13 5.47 -52.71 40.47
CA VAL A 13 5.39 -51.25 40.44
C VAL A 13 4.76 -50.86 39.12
N PHE A 14 3.49 -50.45 39.17
CA PHE A 14 2.83 -49.71 38.10
C PHE A 14 3.60 -48.41 37.85
N GLY A 15 4.39 -48.38 36.77
CA GLY A 15 5.01 -47.15 36.28
C GLY A 15 3.95 -46.24 35.71
N ALA A 16 3.62 -45.16 36.43
CA ALA A 16 2.74 -44.10 35.95
C ALA A 16 3.37 -43.42 34.72
N VAL A 17 2.71 -43.51 33.57
CA VAL A 17 3.08 -42.75 32.38
C VAL A 17 2.69 -41.29 32.63
N LEU A 18 3.66 -40.46 33.03
CA LEU A 18 3.50 -39.01 33.03
C LEU A 18 3.42 -38.54 31.56
N ALA A 19 2.21 -38.31 31.06
CA ALA A 19 2.00 -37.58 29.83
C ALA A 19 2.37 -36.11 30.08
N CYS A 20 3.55 -35.67 29.63
CA CYS A 20 3.93 -34.27 29.57
C CYS A 20 3.02 -33.54 28.56
N ALA A 21 1.89 -33.01 29.04
CA ALA A 21 1.12 -32.02 28.29
C ALA A 21 1.94 -30.71 28.28
N SER A 22 2.77 -30.54 27.25
CA SER A 22 3.49 -29.29 27.01
C SER A 22 2.50 -28.19 26.69
N ILE A 23 2.08 -27.44 27.71
CA ILE A 23 1.31 -26.21 27.54
C ILE A 23 2.23 -25.22 26.83
N VAL A 24 2.03 -25.01 25.54
CA VAL A 24 2.70 -23.93 24.82
C VAL A 24 2.08 -22.61 25.32
N PRO A 25 2.85 -21.72 25.96
CA PRO A 25 2.32 -20.43 26.36
C PRO A 25 1.91 -19.66 25.10
N ILE A 26 0.61 -19.40 24.96
CA ILE A 26 0.09 -18.51 23.92
C ILE A 26 0.49 -17.09 24.34
N THR A 27 1.60 -16.59 23.83
CA THR A 27 1.92 -15.17 23.96
C THR A 27 0.89 -14.37 23.17
N PRO A 28 0.15 -13.43 23.79
CA PRO A 28 -0.72 -12.55 23.04
C PRO A 28 0.13 -11.77 22.04
N VAL A 29 -0.29 -11.75 20.77
CA VAL A 29 0.32 -10.91 19.73
C VAL A 29 0.20 -9.47 20.21
N GLN A 30 1.33 -8.88 20.65
CA GLN A 30 1.36 -7.48 21.02
C GLN A 30 1.16 -6.65 19.75
N ALA A 31 0.08 -5.88 19.70
CA ALA A 31 -0.08 -4.83 18.70
C ALA A 31 1.14 -3.90 18.79
N GLN A 32 1.81 -3.65 17.65
CA GLN A 32 3.00 -2.80 17.59
C GLN A 32 2.68 -1.39 18.14
N THR A 33 3.21 -1.07 19.32
CA THR A 33 2.93 0.19 20.04
C THR A 33 3.75 1.39 19.55
N ASN A 34 4.69 1.20 18.62
CA ASN A 34 5.63 2.23 18.15
C ASN A 34 5.38 2.72 16.72
N CYS A 35 4.16 2.57 16.22
CA CYS A 35 3.81 3.02 14.87
C CYS A 35 3.65 4.54 14.81
N PRO A 36 4.29 5.24 13.84
CA PRO A 36 4.06 6.66 13.65
C PRO A 36 2.58 6.94 13.38
N ARG A 37 2.00 7.87 14.14
CA ARG A 37 0.60 8.25 13.97
C ARG A 37 0.42 8.96 12.62
N ALA A 38 -0.47 8.43 11.80
CA ALA A 38 -0.99 9.08 10.59
C ALA A 38 -2.44 9.51 10.85
N THR A 39 -2.89 10.58 10.19
CA THR A 39 -4.32 10.97 10.21
C THR A 39 -4.91 10.98 8.81
N ARG A 40 -6.21 10.76 8.68
CA ARG A 40 -6.88 10.82 7.36
C ARG A 40 -6.70 12.19 6.67
N PRO A 41 -6.83 13.35 7.35
CA PRO A 41 -6.59 14.64 6.72
C PRO A 41 -5.15 14.83 6.23
N GLU A 42 -4.17 14.36 7.00
CA GLU A 42 -2.75 14.39 6.59
C GLU A 42 -2.53 13.60 5.29
N ILE A 43 -3.09 12.40 5.20
CA ILE A 43 -2.98 11.56 4.00
C ILE A 43 -3.73 12.16 2.81
N ALA A 44 -4.92 12.72 3.02
CA ALA A 44 -5.67 13.42 1.97
C ALA A 44 -4.86 14.58 1.38
N GLY A 45 -4.17 15.37 2.23
CA GLY A 45 -3.31 16.47 1.79
C GLY A 45 -2.10 16.05 0.94
N LEU A 46 -1.73 14.76 0.92
CA LEU A 46 -0.67 14.26 0.04
C LEU A 46 -1.07 14.31 -1.43
N PHE A 47 -2.36 14.14 -1.75
CA PHE A 47 -2.88 14.36 -3.09
C PHE A 47 -2.72 15.82 -3.49
N ASP A 48 -3.06 16.77 -2.62
CA ASP A 48 -2.95 18.20 -2.91
C ASP A 48 -1.50 18.60 -3.19
N ARG A 49 -0.55 18.09 -2.40
CA ARG A 49 0.90 18.28 -2.63
C ARG A 49 1.33 17.74 -3.99
N TRP A 50 0.95 16.49 -4.32
CA TRP A 50 1.27 15.87 -5.60
C TRP A 50 0.62 16.63 -6.78
N ASN A 51 -0.65 17.02 -6.66
CA ASN A 51 -1.38 17.77 -7.67
C ASN A 51 -0.83 19.20 -7.85
N SER A 52 -0.29 19.81 -6.79
CA SER A 52 0.41 21.10 -6.88
C SER A 52 1.73 20.96 -7.65
N SER A 53 2.45 19.84 -7.47
CA SER A 53 3.65 19.57 -8.26
C SER A 53 3.35 19.40 -9.76
N LEU A 54 2.19 18.82 -10.13
CA LEU A 54 1.78 18.75 -11.54
C LEU A 54 1.65 20.14 -12.16
N GLN A 55 1.05 21.08 -11.42
CA GLN A 55 0.81 22.44 -11.90
C GLN A 55 2.08 23.27 -12.09
N THR A 56 3.24 22.80 -11.62
CA THR A 56 4.53 23.44 -11.88
C THR A 56 5.05 23.18 -13.29
N GLY A 57 4.58 22.11 -13.95
CA GLY A 57 5.15 21.63 -15.21
C GLY A 57 6.54 20.98 -15.08
N ASP A 58 7.09 20.85 -13.87
CA ASP A 58 8.40 20.23 -13.63
C ASP A 58 8.27 18.74 -13.24
N PRO A 59 8.67 17.79 -14.11
CA PRO A 59 8.57 16.37 -13.83
C PRO A 59 9.46 15.91 -12.65
N ASN A 60 10.52 16.66 -12.31
CA ASN A 60 11.34 16.36 -11.13
C ASN A 60 10.53 16.56 -9.85
N LEU A 61 9.83 17.70 -9.73
CA LEU A 61 9.01 18.01 -8.55
C LEU A 61 7.86 17.01 -8.37
N VAL A 62 7.31 16.50 -9.47
CA VAL A 62 6.33 15.40 -9.40
C VAL A 62 6.97 14.12 -8.88
N THR A 63 8.13 13.76 -9.43
CA THR A 63 8.88 12.54 -9.07
C THR A 63 9.36 12.54 -7.62
N GLU A 64 9.66 13.70 -7.03
CA GLU A 64 10.03 13.85 -5.61
C GLU A 64 8.93 13.40 -4.62
N ASN A 65 7.69 13.25 -5.08
CA ASN A 65 6.62 12.68 -4.27
C ASN A 65 6.70 11.14 -4.15
N TYR A 66 7.51 10.49 -4.98
CA TYR A 66 7.63 9.03 -5.07
C TYR A 66 8.84 8.53 -4.28
N ALA A 67 8.70 7.37 -3.64
CA ALA A 67 9.84 6.64 -3.08
C ALA A 67 10.79 6.20 -4.21
N ARG A 68 12.09 6.03 -3.92
CA ARG A 68 13.08 5.66 -4.94
C ARG A 68 12.76 4.35 -5.67
N ASN A 69 12.10 3.42 -4.98
CA ASN A 69 11.66 2.12 -5.48
C ASN A 69 10.16 2.08 -5.80
N ALA A 70 9.52 3.22 -6.04
CA ALA A 70 8.09 3.28 -6.30
C ALA A 70 7.73 2.64 -7.64
N ILE A 71 6.52 2.08 -7.70
CA ILE A 71 5.91 1.57 -8.94
C ILE A 71 4.75 2.47 -9.37
N LEU A 72 4.71 2.82 -10.65
CA LEU A 72 3.61 3.54 -11.27
C LEU A 72 3.01 2.69 -12.42
N LEU A 73 1.70 2.46 -12.33
CA LEU A 73 0.85 1.91 -13.38
C LEU A 73 -0.05 3.05 -13.88
N PRO A 74 0.35 3.77 -14.95
CA PRO A 74 -0.34 4.99 -15.37
C PRO A 74 -1.53 4.72 -16.31
N THR A 75 -2.41 5.71 -16.44
CA THR A 75 -3.62 5.62 -17.27
C THR A 75 -3.35 5.55 -18.77
N VAL A 76 -2.36 6.29 -19.27
CA VAL A 76 -2.13 6.52 -20.71
C VAL A 76 -0.86 5.85 -21.26
N SER A 77 -0.32 4.86 -20.54
CA SER A 77 0.84 4.10 -21.01
C SER A 77 0.78 2.66 -20.55
N ASN A 78 1.00 1.72 -21.47
CA ASN A 78 1.12 0.30 -21.16
C ASN A 78 2.42 -0.04 -20.41
N GLN A 79 3.39 0.88 -20.39
CA GLN A 79 4.66 0.69 -19.69
C GLN A 79 4.51 1.01 -18.20
N VAL A 80 4.65 -0.03 -17.37
CA VAL A 80 4.86 0.11 -15.92
C VAL A 80 6.18 0.84 -15.67
N ARG A 81 6.17 1.83 -14.79
CA ARG A 81 7.38 2.58 -14.36
C ARG A 81 7.85 2.06 -13.00
N ARG A 82 9.13 1.75 -12.88
CA ARG A 82 9.68 0.95 -11.77
C ARG A 82 10.73 1.67 -10.93
N ASN A 83 11.08 2.90 -11.32
CA ASN A 83 12.08 3.73 -10.68
C ASN A 83 11.81 5.20 -11.00
N HIS A 84 12.58 6.11 -10.41
CA HIS A 84 12.44 7.55 -10.60
C HIS A 84 12.63 8.00 -12.05
N GLU A 85 13.60 7.45 -12.78
CA GLU A 85 13.86 7.83 -14.18
C GLU A 85 12.64 7.50 -15.07
N GLU A 86 12.09 6.30 -14.93
CA GLU A 86 10.92 5.87 -15.68
C GLU A 86 9.65 6.64 -15.27
N ILE A 87 9.51 7.00 -13.98
CA ILE A 87 8.40 7.82 -13.48
C ILE A 87 8.50 9.24 -14.03
N GLN A 88 9.71 9.81 -14.04
CA GLN A 88 9.97 11.13 -14.57
C GLN A 88 9.66 11.20 -16.07
N ASP A 89 10.12 10.23 -16.86
CA ASP A 89 9.80 10.14 -18.30
C ASP A 89 8.29 10.12 -18.57
N TYR A 90 7.52 9.44 -17.72
CA TYR A 90 6.05 9.48 -17.84
C TYR A 90 5.51 10.90 -17.65
N PHE A 91 6.01 11.59 -16.62
CA PHE A 91 5.53 12.94 -16.30
C PHE A 91 6.01 13.99 -17.30
N VAL A 92 7.13 13.81 -18.00
CA VAL A 92 7.52 14.70 -19.13
C VAL A 92 6.35 14.82 -20.11
N LYS A 93 5.77 13.69 -20.53
CA LYS A 93 4.65 13.66 -21.50
C LYS A 93 3.32 14.07 -20.86
N PHE A 94 3.03 13.60 -19.65
CA PHE A 94 1.75 13.88 -19.02
C PHE A 94 1.58 15.37 -18.68
N LEU A 95 2.68 16.07 -18.37
CA LEU A 95 2.65 17.50 -18.02
C LEU A 95 2.44 18.42 -19.22
N GLU A 96 2.71 17.97 -20.44
CA GLU A 96 2.36 18.70 -21.67
C GLU A 96 0.85 18.99 -21.75
N LEU A 97 0.04 18.13 -21.11
CA LEU A 97 -1.42 18.25 -21.03
C LEU A 97 -1.90 19.24 -19.95
N GLN A 98 -1.01 19.91 -19.22
CA GLN A 98 -1.33 20.85 -18.14
C GLN A 98 -2.39 20.30 -17.15
N PRO A 99 -2.18 19.10 -16.58
CA PRO A 99 -3.21 18.39 -15.84
C PRO A 99 -3.54 19.07 -14.51
N ILE A 100 -4.84 19.23 -14.24
CA ILE A 100 -5.37 19.67 -12.94
C ILE A 100 -6.29 18.58 -12.40
N GLY A 101 -5.87 17.89 -11.34
CA GLY A 101 -6.63 16.82 -10.73
C GLY A 101 -7.64 17.30 -9.69
N LYS A 102 -8.79 16.64 -9.61
CA LYS A 102 -9.81 16.81 -8.56
C LYS A 102 -10.29 15.45 -8.06
N ILE A 103 -10.26 15.22 -6.75
CA ILE A 103 -10.83 14.02 -6.12
C ILE A 103 -12.35 14.08 -6.21
N ASN A 104 -12.97 13.00 -6.71
CA ASN A 104 -14.42 12.81 -6.71
C ASN A 104 -14.88 11.96 -5.52
N TYR A 105 -14.11 10.91 -5.21
CA TYR A 105 -14.32 10.00 -4.09
C TYR A 105 -12.96 9.53 -3.56
N SER A 106 -12.83 9.41 -2.24
CA SER A 106 -11.63 8.93 -1.55
C SER A 106 -12.01 8.01 -0.39
N SER A 107 -11.22 6.95 -0.20
CA SER A 107 -11.31 6.01 0.92
C SER A 107 -9.92 5.76 1.49
N ILE A 108 -9.69 6.28 2.70
CA ILE A 108 -8.38 6.24 3.36
C ILE A 108 -8.34 5.14 4.43
N ARG A 109 -7.40 4.22 4.26
CA ARG A 109 -7.05 3.17 5.23
C ARG A 109 -5.65 3.44 5.79
N LEU A 110 -5.51 3.30 7.10
CA LEU A 110 -4.26 3.58 7.81
C LEU A 110 -3.74 2.30 8.45
N TYR A 111 -2.46 2.04 8.25
CA TYR A 111 -1.70 0.94 8.84
C TYR A 111 -0.40 1.49 9.46
N CYS A 112 0.34 0.63 10.15
CA CYS A 112 1.62 1.03 10.75
C CYS A 112 2.62 1.46 9.67
N GLY A 113 2.92 2.76 9.57
CA GLY A 113 3.88 3.31 8.59
C GLY A 113 3.41 3.28 7.13
N VAL A 114 2.20 2.81 6.87
CA VAL A 114 1.60 2.69 5.52
C VAL A 114 0.21 3.32 5.52
N ALA A 115 -0.10 4.08 4.48
CA ALA A 115 -1.45 4.58 4.26
C ALA A 115 -1.89 4.29 2.82
N ILE A 116 -3.17 4.00 2.62
CA ILE A 116 -3.73 3.74 1.30
C ILE A 116 -4.89 4.71 1.08
N ASP A 117 -4.79 5.50 0.02
CA ASP A 117 -5.89 6.32 -0.49
C ASP A 117 -6.30 5.81 -1.87
N SER A 118 -7.54 5.37 -2.00
CA SER A 118 -8.09 4.88 -3.26
C SER A 118 -9.43 5.52 -3.52
N GLY A 119 -9.74 5.71 -4.80
CA GLY A 119 -11.04 6.21 -5.19
C GLY A 119 -11.09 6.60 -6.64
N THR A 120 -11.78 7.71 -6.93
CA THR A 120 -11.85 8.26 -8.29
C THR A 120 -11.49 9.72 -8.29
N TYR A 121 -10.83 10.17 -9.35
CA TYR A 121 -10.56 11.57 -9.62
C TYR A 121 -10.95 11.92 -11.05
N THR A 122 -10.97 13.21 -11.33
CA THR A 122 -11.07 13.76 -12.68
C THR A 122 -9.87 14.65 -12.92
N PHE A 123 -9.17 14.45 -14.03
CA PHE A 123 -8.23 15.43 -14.54
C PHE A 123 -8.91 16.33 -15.55
N THR A 124 -8.77 17.64 -15.38
CA THR A 124 -8.91 18.60 -16.47
C THR A 124 -7.57 18.69 -17.18
N VAL A 125 -7.55 18.50 -18.49
CA VAL A 125 -6.34 18.53 -19.32
C VAL A 125 -6.55 19.41 -20.55
N VAL A 126 -5.47 19.93 -21.11
CA VAL A 126 -5.45 20.66 -22.38
C VAL A 126 -4.80 19.78 -23.44
N ASN A 127 -5.58 19.36 -24.43
CA ASN A 127 -5.14 18.52 -25.54
C ASN A 127 -5.40 19.27 -26.86
N ASN A 128 -4.36 19.57 -27.63
CA ASN A 128 -4.46 20.35 -28.87
C ASN A 128 -5.25 21.68 -28.71
N GLY A 129 -5.07 22.35 -27.57
CA GLY A 129 -5.77 23.59 -27.24
C GLY A 129 -7.22 23.43 -26.77
N GLN A 130 -7.74 22.20 -26.68
CA GLN A 130 -9.07 21.91 -26.17
C GLN A 130 -9.00 21.39 -24.73
N THR A 131 -9.90 21.89 -23.89
CA THR A 131 -10.03 21.43 -22.51
C THR A 131 -10.89 20.17 -22.46
N GLU A 132 -10.35 19.08 -21.93
CA GLU A 132 -11.03 17.81 -21.74
C GLU A 132 -11.06 17.41 -20.26
N GLN A 133 -12.07 16.62 -19.86
CA GLN A 133 -12.15 16.02 -18.53
C GLN A 133 -12.02 14.50 -18.63
N VAL A 134 -11.02 13.95 -17.96
CA VAL A 134 -10.74 12.52 -17.93
C VAL A 134 -10.98 11.98 -16.53
N ARG A 135 -12.03 11.17 -16.37
CA ARG A 135 -12.34 10.48 -15.11
C ARG A 135 -11.56 9.17 -15.01
N ALA A 136 -10.94 8.94 -13.87
CA ALA A 136 -10.16 7.74 -13.61
C ALA A 136 -10.36 7.22 -12.18
N ARG A 137 -9.99 5.95 -11.98
CA ARG A 137 -9.82 5.31 -10.67
C ARG A 137 -8.35 5.42 -10.29
N TYR A 138 -8.07 5.58 -9.01
CA TYR A 138 -6.71 5.63 -8.51
C TYR A 138 -6.52 4.81 -7.24
N THR A 139 -5.27 4.42 -6.99
CA THR A 139 -4.77 3.99 -5.68
C THR A 139 -3.39 4.59 -5.48
N PHE A 140 -3.23 5.33 -4.39
CA PHE A 140 -1.94 5.72 -3.84
C PHE A 140 -1.68 4.89 -2.59
N VAL A 141 -0.58 4.13 -2.60
CA VAL A 141 0.01 3.55 -1.40
C VAL A 141 1.15 4.45 -0.97
N TYR A 142 1.06 5.00 0.23
CA TYR A 142 2.09 5.82 0.84
C TYR A 142 2.86 5.02 1.88
N ASN A 143 4.19 5.14 1.86
CA ASN A 143 5.06 4.65 2.90
C ASN A 143 5.75 5.83 3.59
N ARG A 144 5.91 5.75 4.91
CA ARG A 144 6.63 6.76 5.68
C ARG A 144 8.13 6.42 5.70
N ILE A 145 8.92 7.20 4.98
CA ILE A 145 10.39 7.09 4.94
C ILE A 145 10.97 8.25 5.75
N GLY A 146 11.49 7.94 6.94
CA GLY A 146 11.86 8.94 7.93
C GLY A 146 10.66 9.78 8.36
N ASN A 147 10.71 11.08 8.12
CA ASN A 147 9.63 12.02 8.44
C ASN A 147 8.75 12.40 7.23
N ARG A 148 8.91 11.75 6.08
CA ARG A 148 8.17 12.07 4.85
C ARG A 148 7.28 10.90 4.42
N TRP A 149 6.05 11.22 4.02
CA TRP A 149 5.18 10.32 3.27
C TRP A 149 5.51 10.40 1.78
N LEU A 150 5.91 9.27 1.21
CA LEU A 150 6.22 9.13 -0.20
C LEU A 150 5.33 8.05 -0.82
N ILE A 151 4.97 8.23 -2.08
CA ILE A 151 4.21 7.26 -2.87
C ILE A 151 5.11 6.05 -3.12
N ALA A 152 4.72 4.89 -2.59
CA ALA A 152 5.36 3.60 -2.87
C ALA A 152 4.70 2.90 -4.06
N GLU A 153 3.39 3.07 -4.24
CA GLU A 153 2.67 2.55 -5.40
C GLU A 153 1.62 3.56 -5.85
N HIS A 154 1.53 3.78 -7.15
CA HIS A 154 0.46 4.53 -7.78
C HIS A 154 -0.11 3.72 -8.92
N HIS A 155 -1.38 3.35 -8.80
CA HIS A 155 -2.15 2.81 -9.91
C HIS A 155 -3.18 3.85 -10.33
N SER A 156 -3.24 4.17 -11.62
CA SER A 156 -4.32 4.93 -12.22
C SER A 156 -4.85 4.25 -13.48
N SER A 157 -6.18 4.27 -13.65
CA SER A 157 -6.84 3.64 -14.78
C SER A 157 -8.10 4.39 -15.17
N ALA A 158 -8.38 4.47 -16.47
CA ALA A 158 -9.62 5.05 -16.98
C ALA A 158 -10.85 4.34 -16.37
N MET A 159 -12.02 4.99 -16.38
CA MET A 159 -13.27 4.30 -16.09
C MET A 159 -13.49 3.17 -17.11
N PRO A 160 -13.90 1.97 -16.67
CA PRO A 160 -13.93 0.80 -17.53
C PRO A 160 -15.17 0.73 -18.44
N GLU A 161 -16.26 1.40 -18.10
CA GLU A 161 -17.50 1.36 -18.86
C GLU A 161 -17.47 2.37 -20.01
N THR A 162 -17.53 1.88 -21.24
CA THR A 162 -17.74 2.68 -22.46
C THR A 162 -19.13 2.34 -23.00
N ILE A 163 -20.20 2.81 -22.36
CA ILE A 163 -21.55 2.51 -22.87
C ILE A 163 -21.80 3.33 -24.13
N THR A 164 -21.64 2.70 -25.28
CA THR A 164 -22.27 3.11 -26.54
C THR A 164 -23.38 2.11 -26.83
N THR A 165 -24.57 2.34 -26.28
CA THR A 165 -25.78 1.69 -26.79
C THR A 165 -26.22 2.46 -28.03
N SER A 166 -25.83 1.98 -29.20
CA SER A 166 -26.55 2.29 -30.45
C SER A 166 -27.92 1.66 -30.32
N ALA A 167 -28.96 2.48 -30.18
CA ALA A 167 -30.32 1.99 -30.39
C ALA A 167 -30.51 1.71 -31.89
N GLU A 168 -30.95 0.50 -32.22
CA GLU A 168 -31.55 0.12 -33.50
C GLU A 168 -32.87 0.87 -33.74
#